data_AF-A0A533TSE9-F1
#
_entry.id   AF-A0A533TSE9-F1
#
_cell.length_a   1.000
_cell.length_b   1.000
_cell.length_c   1.000
_cell.angle_alpha   90.00
_cell.angle_beta   90.00
_cell.angle_gamma   90.00
#
_symmetry.space_group_name_H-M   'P 1'
#
loop_
_entity.id
_entity.type
_entity.pdbx_description
1 polymer ?
#
loop_
_entity_poly.entity_id
_entity_poly.type
_entity_poly.pdbx_seq_one_letter_code
_entity_poly.pdbx_strand_id
1 'polypeptide(L)'
;MQTQLAKAREDLNAVSLKAETDAQASSTRITELQKTVDASRQELNTVSLKAQADAKASSAQMADLQKTVEASRNELNTVSLKAQADAKASSLQIAELQKSVELSRQEVNTISLKAQADAKESSVQIADLQKAVEISRQELDIVIKREQSVQMKALADIEILQQTLKSSRGELDILRKQSDENVLLWNKERDELRKTVNDLQLERQGSDELVAASIDALRQVVPAVGDVEAKPVPVMNVLLKALLDERAKNAQTEKIDDRIGKLIEENRIQQELLDSLTLDARTFEAQAKTATLKLNETVEKAVAQAKADGELSKATLSEKLEKLEADNGSLMQQMASAKKVAFVAPERVANLLDDFYGKLRTNLKGLDVRDSEVRLKVGFASLGTESDSQSGFVIPTAGNTAEIKDSLGELVLRLGRNDIIQK
;
A
#
# COMPACT_ATOMS: atom_id res chain seq x y z
N MET A 1 -70.59 157.93 -50.07
CA MET A 1 -69.40 157.17 -50.53
C MET A 1 -68.26 157.11 -49.50
N GLN A 2 -68.04 158.12 -48.64
CA GLN A 2 -66.94 158.07 -47.65
C GLN A 2 -67.06 156.95 -46.59
N THR A 3 -68.27 156.53 -46.21
CA THR A 3 -68.50 155.49 -45.20
C THR A 3 -68.19 154.06 -45.67
N GLN A 4 -68.19 153.81 -46.99
CA GLN A 4 -67.84 152.50 -47.55
C GLN A 4 -66.32 152.28 -47.64
N LEU A 5 -65.54 153.37 -47.75
CA LEU A 5 -64.09 153.34 -47.90
C LEU A 5 -63.38 153.09 -46.55
N ALA A 6 -63.97 153.55 -45.45
CA ALA A 6 -63.50 153.25 -44.09
C ALA A 6 -63.69 151.76 -43.75
N LYS A 7 -64.86 151.20 -44.07
CA LYS A 7 -65.16 149.78 -43.85
C LYS A 7 -64.25 148.85 -44.69
N ALA A 8 -64.01 149.21 -45.96
CA ALA A 8 -63.08 148.46 -46.80
C ALA A 8 -61.63 148.46 -46.28
N ARG A 9 -61.17 149.56 -45.66
CA ARG A 9 -59.85 149.61 -45.01
C ARG A 9 -59.79 148.77 -43.75
N GLU A 10 -60.84 148.77 -42.95
CA GLU A 10 -60.93 147.96 -41.73
C GLU A 10 -60.98 146.46 -42.07
N ASP A 11 -61.77 146.06 -43.06
CA ASP A 11 -61.84 144.69 -43.57
C ASP A 11 -60.49 144.24 -44.18
N LEU A 12 -59.80 145.11 -44.91
CA LEU A 12 -58.47 144.82 -45.46
C LEU A 12 -57.43 144.63 -44.35
N ASN A 13 -57.49 145.45 -43.30
CA ASN A 13 -56.56 145.35 -42.17
C ASN A 13 -56.85 144.08 -41.35
N ALA A 14 -58.12 143.72 -41.16
CA ALA A 14 -58.51 142.47 -40.52
C ALA A 14 -58.08 141.23 -41.34
N VAL A 15 -58.18 141.29 -42.68
CA VAL A 15 -57.69 140.25 -43.58
C VAL A 15 -56.17 140.14 -43.52
N SER A 16 -55.45 141.26 -43.49
CA SER A 16 -53.98 141.27 -43.36
C SER A 16 -53.53 140.68 -42.02
N LEU A 17 -54.16 141.09 -40.91
CA LEU A 17 -53.83 140.57 -39.58
C LEU A 17 -54.10 139.07 -39.51
N LYS A 18 -55.23 138.61 -40.07
CA LYS A 18 -55.59 137.19 -40.12
C LYS A 18 -54.63 136.37 -40.98
N ALA A 19 -54.22 136.89 -42.13
CA ALA A 19 -53.23 136.25 -42.98
C ALA A 19 -51.87 136.15 -42.28
N GLU A 20 -51.49 137.15 -41.50
CA GLU A 20 -50.24 137.15 -40.72
C GLU A 20 -50.32 136.17 -39.54
N THR A 21 -51.47 136.09 -38.84
CA THR A 21 -51.68 135.07 -37.80
C THR A 21 -51.69 133.66 -38.39
N ASP A 22 -52.31 133.45 -39.56
CA ASP A 22 -52.35 132.16 -40.25
C ASP A 22 -50.95 131.75 -40.78
N ALA A 23 -50.14 132.70 -41.26
CA ALA A 23 -48.76 132.47 -41.66
C ALA A 23 -47.86 132.13 -40.46
N GLN A 24 -48.04 132.82 -39.33
CA GLN A 24 -47.31 132.55 -38.09
C GLN A 24 -47.72 131.19 -37.48
N ALA A 25 -49.01 130.84 -37.53
CA ALA A 25 -49.51 129.52 -37.14
C ALA A 25 -48.94 128.42 -38.06
N SER A 26 -48.87 128.67 -39.36
CA SER A 26 -48.28 127.74 -40.33
C SER A 26 -46.78 127.55 -40.11
N SER A 27 -46.03 128.63 -39.85
CA SER A 27 -44.60 128.58 -39.53
C SER A 27 -44.33 127.80 -38.24
N THR A 28 -45.16 128.02 -37.21
CA THR A 28 -45.08 127.28 -35.94
C THR A 28 -45.34 125.79 -36.17
N ARG A 29 -46.38 125.45 -36.95
CA ARG A 29 -46.73 124.07 -37.29
C ARG A 29 -45.65 123.38 -38.13
N ILE A 30 -45.04 124.07 -39.09
CA ILE A 30 -43.91 123.55 -39.87
C ILE A 30 -42.74 123.24 -38.93
N THR A 31 -42.42 124.15 -38.01
CA THR A 31 -41.33 123.97 -37.05
C THR A 31 -41.59 122.78 -36.11
N GLU A 32 -42.83 122.60 -35.62
CA GLU A 32 -43.22 121.44 -34.83
C GLU A 32 -43.17 120.13 -35.61
N LEU A 33 -43.62 120.14 -36.88
CA LEU A 33 -43.51 118.98 -37.77
C LEU A 33 -42.04 118.62 -38.02
N GLN A 34 -41.18 119.61 -38.22
CA GLN A 34 -39.75 119.40 -38.41
C GLN A 34 -39.12 118.76 -37.17
N LYS A 35 -39.44 119.27 -35.98
CA LYS A 35 -39.01 118.70 -34.71
C LYS A 35 -39.50 117.26 -34.52
N THR A 36 -40.73 116.97 -34.93
CA THR A 36 -41.30 115.61 -34.88
C THR A 36 -40.58 114.67 -35.85
N VAL A 37 -40.30 115.12 -37.07
CA VAL A 37 -39.55 114.35 -38.07
C VAL A 37 -38.13 114.05 -37.59
N ASP A 38 -37.45 115.03 -37.00
CA ASP A 38 -36.09 114.85 -36.48
C ASP A 38 -36.07 113.88 -35.28
N ALA A 39 -37.07 113.96 -34.39
CA ALA A 39 -37.24 113.00 -33.29
C ALA A 39 -37.49 111.59 -33.83
N SER A 40 -38.40 111.41 -34.78
CA SER A 40 -38.67 110.11 -35.41
C SER A 40 -37.45 109.55 -36.16
N ARG A 41 -36.63 110.41 -36.78
CA ARG A 41 -35.36 109.98 -37.41
C ARG A 41 -34.35 109.49 -36.37
N GLN A 42 -34.25 110.17 -35.23
CA GLN A 42 -33.38 109.73 -34.13
C GLN A 42 -33.87 108.40 -33.54
N GLU A 43 -35.17 108.23 -33.32
CA GLU A 43 -35.77 106.97 -32.86
C GLU A 43 -35.52 105.84 -33.86
N LEU A 44 -35.75 106.07 -35.17
CA LEU A 44 -35.44 105.08 -36.20
C LEU A 44 -33.96 104.69 -36.22
N ASN A 45 -33.06 105.65 -36.08
CA ASN A 45 -31.63 105.39 -36.08
C ASN A 45 -31.21 104.57 -34.84
N THR A 46 -31.75 104.90 -33.66
CA THR A 46 -31.49 104.13 -32.44
C THR A 46 -32.04 102.70 -32.51
N VAL A 47 -33.25 102.51 -33.05
CA VAL A 47 -33.83 101.18 -33.29
C VAL A 47 -32.99 100.39 -34.30
N SER A 48 -32.52 101.03 -35.38
CA SER A 48 -31.69 100.38 -36.39
C SER A 48 -30.35 99.91 -35.83
N LEU A 49 -29.66 100.76 -35.05
CA LEU A 49 -28.41 100.39 -34.37
C LEU A 49 -28.62 99.26 -33.36
N LYS A 50 -29.72 99.30 -32.60
CA LYS A 50 -30.08 98.23 -31.66
C LYS A 50 -30.33 96.91 -32.39
N ALA A 51 -31.11 96.92 -33.46
CA ALA A 51 -31.36 95.73 -34.28
C ALA A 51 -30.07 95.15 -34.90
N GLN A 52 -29.14 96.02 -35.33
CA GLN A 52 -27.84 95.59 -35.84
C GLN A 52 -26.96 94.97 -34.74
N ALA A 53 -26.99 95.52 -33.53
CA ALA A 53 -26.29 94.96 -32.38
C ALA A 53 -26.88 93.59 -31.98
N ASP A 54 -28.20 93.47 -31.92
CA ASP A 54 -28.90 92.23 -31.60
C ASP A 54 -28.62 91.14 -32.67
N ALA A 55 -28.59 91.50 -33.95
CA ALA A 55 -28.22 90.59 -35.04
C ALA A 55 -26.78 90.09 -34.92
N LYS A 56 -25.83 90.98 -34.55
CA LYS A 56 -24.43 90.58 -34.29
C LYS A 56 -24.32 89.66 -33.08
N ALA A 57 -25.04 89.96 -32.00
CA ALA A 57 -25.06 89.12 -30.80
C ALA A 57 -25.63 87.72 -31.11
N SER A 58 -26.72 87.65 -31.86
CA SER A 58 -27.31 86.38 -32.29
C SER A 58 -26.37 85.58 -33.21
N SER A 59 -25.68 86.25 -34.14
CA SER A 59 -24.67 85.59 -34.98
C SER A 59 -23.49 85.04 -34.17
N ALA A 60 -23.04 85.76 -33.14
CA ALA A 60 -21.97 85.28 -32.25
C ALA A 60 -22.42 84.06 -31.43
N GLN A 61 -23.65 84.09 -30.89
CA GLN A 61 -24.25 82.96 -30.20
C GLN A 61 -24.38 81.73 -31.09
N MET A 62 -24.80 81.89 -32.35
CA MET A 62 -24.88 80.79 -33.31
C MET A 62 -23.50 80.19 -33.61
N ALA A 63 -22.46 81.02 -33.74
CA ALA A 63 -21.10 80.54 -33.94
C ALA A 63 -20.55 79.75 -32.74
N ASP A 64 -20.82 80.21 -31.51
CA ASP A 64 -20.43 79.50 -30.29
C ASP A 64 -21.21 78.20 -30.09
N LEU A 65 -22.51 78.19 -30.40
CA LEU A 65 -23.31 76.97 -30.43
C LEU A 65 -22.77 75.97 -31.45
N GLN A 66 -22.39 76.44 -32.65
CA GLN A 66 -21.82 75.58 -33.69
C GLN A 66 -20.50 74.97 -33.23
N LYS A 67 -19.61 75.75 -32.61
CA LYS A 67 -18.36 75.22 -32.01
C LYS A 67 -18.64 74.19 -30.92
N THR A 68 -19.63 74.45 -30.06
CA THR A 68 -20.01 73.53 -28.98
C THR A 68 -20.55 72.21 -29.54
N VAL A 69 -21.36 72.27 -30.59
CA VAL A 69 -21.89 71.09 -31.28
C VAL A 69 -20.75 70.30 -31.95
N GLU A 70 -19.81 70.97 -32.60
CA GLU A 70 -18.64 70.31 -33.21
C GLU A 70 -17.74 69.64 -32.16
N ALA A 71 -17.48 70.31 -31.03
CA ALA A 71 -16.74 69.74 -29.90
C ALA A 71 -17.43 68.49 -29.34
N SER A 72 -18.72 68.60 -29.00
CA SER A 72 -19.51 67.46 -28.51
C SER A 72 -19.54 66.31 -29.50
N ARG A 73 -19.65 66.59 -30.81
CA ARG A 73 -19.64 65.56 -31.85
C ARG A 73 -18.30 64.83 -31.92
N ASN A 74 -17.19 65.56 -31.78
CA ASN A 74 -15.85 64.98 -31.75
C ASN A 74 -15.65 64.10 -30.50
N GLU A 75 -16.06 64.58 -29.33
CA GLU A 75 -16.03 63.79 -28.09
C GLU A 75 -16.85 62.50 -28.22
N LEU A 76 -18.08 62.59 -28.72
CA LEU A 76 -18.94 61.43 -28.95
C LEU A 76 -18.32 60.42 -29.91
N ASN A 77 -17.65 60.89 -30.96
CA ASN A 77 -16.95 60.04 -31.90
C ASN A 77 -15.75 59.33 -31.24
N THR A 78 -14.97 60.04 -30.42
CA THR A 78 -13.86 59.42 -29.68
C THR A 78 -14.33 58.37 -28.67
N VAL A 79 -15.41 58.65 -27.94
CA VAL A 79 -16.01 57.69 -26.99
C VAL A 79 -16.54 56.47 -27.73
N SER A 80 -17.20 56.67 -28.88
CA SER A 80 -17.72 55.57 -29.70
C SER A 80 -16.60 54.66 -30.22
N LEU A 81 -15.52 55.23 -30.75
CA LEU A 81 -14.35 54.46 -31.20
C LEU A 81 -13.69 53.69 -30.05
N LYS A 82 -13.56 54.31 -28.87
CA LYS A 82 -13.03 53.65 -27.68
C LYS A 82 -13.91 52.48 -27.23
N ALA A 83 -15.23 52.69 -27.15
CA ALA A 83 -16.17 51.63 -26.79
C ALA A 83 -16.13 50.46 -27.79
N GLN A 84 -15.98 50.74 -29.09
CA GLN A 84 -15.84 49.71 -30.11
C GLN A 84 -14.54 48.90 -29.95
N ALA A 85 -13.43 49.57 -29.62
CA ALA A 85 -12.16 48.92 -29.33
C ALA A 85 -12.25 48.03 -28.08
N ASP A 86 -12.83 48.53 -26.99
CA ASP A 86 -13.01 47.80 -25.73
C ASP A 86 -13.91 46.58 -25.90
N ALA A 87 -14.99 46.70 -26.69
CA ALA A 87 -15.86 45.58 -27.03
C ALA A 87 -15.13 44.49 -27.84
N LYS A 88 -14.25 44.88 -28.76
CA LYS A 88 -13.43 43.95 -29.54
C LYS A 88 -12.37 43.26 -28.68
N ALA A 89 -11.73 43.98 -27.77
CA ALA A 89 -10.78 43.40 -26.83
C ALA A 89 -11.47 42.38 -25.91
N SER A 90 -12.65 42.72 -25.40
CA SER A 90 -13.46 41.83 -24.56
C SER A 90 -13.88 40.56 -25.31
N SER A 91 -14.27 40.68 -26.59
CA SER A 91 -14.67 39.50 -27.38
C SER A 91 -13.50 38.55 -27.67
N LEU A 92 -12.29 39.08 -27.91
CA LEU A 92 -11.08 38.28 -28.07
C LEU A 92 -10.73 37.53 -26.77
N GLN A 93 -10.83 38.22 -25.63
CA GLN A 93 -10.56 37.61 -24.32
C GLN A 93 -11.56 36.49 -23.99
N ILE A 94 -12.85 36.69 -24.32
CA ILE A 94 -13.88 35.64 -24.17
C ILE A 94 -13.56 34.43 -25.06
N ALA A 95 -13.17 34.65 -26.32
CA ALA A 95 -12.82 33.56 -27.23
C ALA A 95 -11.60 32.77 -26.73
N GLU A 96 -10.61 33.45 -26.16
CA GLU A 96 -9.41 32.82 -25.61
C GLU A 96 -9.73 32.00 -24.34
N LEU A 97 -10.58 32.55 -23.45
CA LEU A 97 -11.09 31.81 -22.29
C LEU A 97 -11.90 30.57 -22.71
N GLN A 98 -12.76 30.69 -23.72
CA GLN A 98 -13.51 29.56 -24.27
C GLN A 98 -12.58 28.46 -24.79
N LYS A 99 -11.52 28.84 -25.51
CA LYS A 99 -10.51 27.90 -26.01
C LYS A 99 -9.78 27.20 -24.86
N SER A 100 -9.39 27.95 -23.82
CA SER A 100 -8.75 27.38 -22.63
C SER A 100 -9.66 26.40 -21.91
N VAL A 101 -10.95 26.73 -21.74
CA VAL A 101 -11.93 25.84 -21.10
C VAL A 101 -12.13 24.56 -21.90
N GLU A 102 -12.17 24.64 -23.23
CA GLU A 102 -12.31 23.47 -24.09
C GLU A 102 -11.10 22.53 -23.98
N LEU A 103 -9.87 23.08 -23.96
CA LEU A 103 -8.66 22.29 -23.74
C LEU A 103 -8.68 21.59 -22.38
N SER A 104 -9.01 22.31 -21.29
CA SER A 104 -9.11 21.70 -19.96
C SER A 104 -10.18 20.61 -19.90
N ARG A 105 -11.32 20.76 -20.61
CA ARG A 105 -12.33 19.70 -20.71
C ARG A 105 -11.80 18.44 -21.40
N GLN A 106 -11.03 18.61 -22.47
CA GLN A 106 -10.41 17.48 -23.18
C GLN A 106 -9.38 16.75 -22.30
N GLU A 107 -8.56 17.49 -21.56
CA GLU A 107 -7.61 16.93 -20.60
C GLU A 107 -8.31 16.14 -19.50
N VAL A 108 -9.34 16.72 -18.87
CA VAL A 108 -10.13 16.04 -17.84
C VAL A 108 -10.78 14.76 -18.38
N ASN A 109 -11.30 14.79 -19.60
CA ASN A 109 -11.90 13.60 -20.21
C ASN A 109 -10.87 12.50 -20.46
N THR A 110 -9.67 12.88 -20.92
CA THR A 110 -8.56 11.94 -21.14
C THR A 110 -8.10 11.30 -19.83
N ILE A 111 -7.95 12.09 -18.76
CA ILE A 111 -7.60 11.61 -17.43
C ILE A 111 -8.69 10.65 -16.89
N SER A 112 -9.96 11.00 -17.07
CA SER A 112 -11.09 10.18 -16.64
C SER A 112 -11.10 8.81 -17.33
N LEU A 113 -10.91 8.77 -18.65
CA LEU A 113 -10.82 7.52 -19.42
C LEU A 113 -9.64 6.65 -18.98
N LYS A 114 -8.47 7.27 -18.72
CA LYS A 114 -7.29 6.56 -18.22
C LYS A 114 -7.55 5.97 -16.83
N ALA A 115 -8.11 6.75 -15.90
CA ALA A 115 -8.45 6.28 -14.56
C ALA A 115 -9.46 5.12 -14.61
N GLN A 116 -10.41 5.13 -15.55
CA GLN A 116 -11.37 4.04 -15.74
C GLN A 116 -10.69 2.76 -16.27
N ALA A 117 -9.69 2.89 -17.16
CA ALA A 117 -8.91 1.77 -17.64
C ALA A 117 -8.06 1.15 -16.52
N ASP A 118 -7.33 1.98 -15.75
CA ASP A 118 -6.49 1.55 -14.63
C ASP A 118 -7.33 0.85 -13.54
N ALA A 119 -8.55 1.33 -13.28
CA ALA A 119 -9.48 0.69 -12.35
C ALA A 119 -9.95 -0.68 -12.83
N LYS A 120 -10.21 -0.84 -14.14
CA LYS A 120 -10.56 -2.15 -14.72
C LYS A 120 -9.39 -3.13 -14.64
N GLU A 121 -8.19 -2.68 -14.94
CA GLU A 121 -6.98 -3.51 -14.85
C GLU A 121 -6.74 -3.97 -13.41
N SER A 122 -6.85 -3.05 -12.45
CA SER A 122 -6.75 -3.37 -11.01
C SER A 122 -7.82 -4.39 -10.58
N SER A 123 -9.05 -4.27 -11.08
CA SER A 123 -10.12 -5.23 -10.79
C SER A 123 -9.82 -6.63 -11.32
N VAL A 124 -9.20 -6.75 -12.50
CA VAL A 124 -8.80 -8.04 -13.07
C VAL A 124 -7.68 -8.67 -12.23
N GLN A 125 -6.67 -7.89 -11.86
CA GLN A 125 -5.57 -8.37 -11.01
C GLN A 125 -6.06 -8.85 -9.64
N ILE A 126 -7.02 -8.15 -9.03
CA ILE A 126 -7.64 -8.58 -7.76
C ILE A 126 -8.36 -9.92 -7.93
N ALA A 127 -9.10 -10.11 -9.02
CA ALA A 127 -9.79 -11.37 -9.29
C ALA A 127 -8.82 -12.55 -9.50
N ASP A 128 -7.71 -12.32 -10.21
CA ASP A 128 -6.66 -13.33 -10.42
C ASP A 128 -5.97 -13.71 -9.10
N LEU A 129 -5.65 -12.72 -8.25
CA LEU A 129 -5.08 -12.98 -6.92
C LEU A 129 -6.05 -13.76 -6.02
N GLN A 130 -7.35 -13.43 -6.05
CA GLN A 130 -8.36 -14.19 -5.31
C GLN A 130 -8.42 -15.65 -5.76
N LYS A 131 -8.34 -15.90 -7.07
CA LYS A 131 -8.32 -17.26 -7.63
C LYS A 131 -7.06 -18.02 -7.23
N ALA A 132 -5.89 -17.38 -7.23
CA ALA A 132 -4.63 -17.99 -6.81
C ALA A 132 -4.65 -18.35 -5.30
N VAL A 133 -5.22 -17.49 -4.47
CA VAL A 133 -5.41 -17.76 -3.03
C VAL A 133 -6.34 -18.95 -2.81
N GLU A 134 -7.44 -19.05 -3.57
CA GLU A 134 -8.36 -20.18 -3.47
C GLU A 134 -7.70 -21.50 -3.87
N ILE A 135 -6.93 -21.51 -4.96
CA ILE A 135 -6.14 -22.69 -5.37
C ILE A 135 -5.15 -23.09 -4.27
N SER A 136 -4.41 -22.12 -3.71
CA SER A 136 -3.44 -22.40 -2.64
C SER A 136 -4.11 -22.97 -1.38
N ARG A 137 -5.33 -22.52 -1.06
CA ARG A 137 -6.13 -23.09 0.05
C ARG A 137 -6.53 -24.54 -0.21
N GLN A 138 -6.96 -24.85 -1.43
CA GLN A 138 -7.32 -26.21 -1.83
C GLN A 138 -6.11 -27.16 -1.78
N GLU A 139 -4.95 -26.71 -2.26
CA GLU A 139 -3.71 -27.47 -2.16
C GLU A 139 -3.30 -27.73 -0.71
N LEU A 140 -3.41 -26.71 0.15
CA LEU A 140 -3.11 -26.85 1.57
C LEU A 140 -4.04 -27.86 2.26
N ASP A 141 -5.33 -27.86 1.96
CA ASP A 141 -6.30 -28.85 2.49
C ASP A 141 -5.94 -30.28 2.07
N ILE A 142 -5.51 -30.48 0.81
CA ILE A 142 -5.05 -31.79 0.33
C ILE A 142 -3.80 -32.24 1.09
N VAL A 143 -2.83 -31.34 1.31
CA VAL A 143 -1.61 -31.64 2.06
C VAL A 143 -1.94 -32.02 3.51
N ILE A 144 -2.82 -31.25 4.17
CA ILE A 144 -3.25 -31.55 5.54
C ILE A 144 -3.91 -32.94 5.62
N LYS A 145 -4.81 -33.27 4.68
CA LYS A 145 -5.46 -34.59 4.65
C LYS A 145 -4.47 -35.72 4.41
N ARG A 146 -3.48 -35.53 3.53
CA ARG A 146 -2.41 -36.52 3.31
C ARG A 146 -1.59 -36.73 4.58
N GLU A 147 -1.18 -35.65 5.24
CA GLU A 147 -0.40 -35.72 6.47
C GLU A 147 -1.19 -36.44 7.58
N GLN A 148 -2.47 -36.11 7.76
CA GLN A 148 -3.35 -36.82 8.70
C GLN A 148 -3.44 -38.32 8.39
N SER A 149 -3.57 -38.69 7.10
CA SER A 149 -3.59 -40.11 6.71
C SER A 149 -2.27 -40.82 7.00
N VAL A 150 -1.13 -40.15 6.79
CA VAL A 150 0.20 -40.70 7.11
C VAL A 150 0.34 -40.91 8.61
N GLN A 151 -0.08 -39.95 9.42
CA GLN A 151 -0.07 -40.05 10.88
C GLN A 151 -0.96 -41.19 11.39
N MET A 152 -2.16 -41.35 10.83
CA MET A 152 -3.05 -42.46 11.17
C MET A 152 -2.44 -43.83 10.82
N LYS A 153 -1.76 -43.93 9.67
CA LYS A 153 -1.06 -45.15 9.28
C LYS A 153 0.09 -45.46 10.24
N ALA A 154 0.90 -44.45 10.58
CA ALA A 154 2.00 -44.61 11.53
C ALA A 154 1.51 -45.05 12.92
N LEU A 155 0.36 -44.53 13.39
CA LEU A 155 -0.24 -44.97 14.65
C LEU A 155 -0.69 -46.44 14.59
N ALA A 156 -1.31 -46.87 13.49
CA ALA A 156 -1.69 -48.26 13.30
C ALA A 156 -0.46 -49.20 13.26
N ASP A 157 0.62 -48.79 12.58
CA ASP A 157 1.87 -49.56 12.54
C ASP A 157 2.50 -49.68 13.94
N ILE A 158 2.45 -48.62 14.75
CA ILE A 158 2.91 -48.66 16.15
C ILE A 158 2.09 -49.65 16.97
N GLU A 159 0.76 -49.67 16.81
CA GLU A 159 -0.12 -50.60 17.53
C GLU A 159 0.20 -52.06 17.17
N ILE A 160 0.38 -52.35 15.87
CA ILE A 160 0.80 -53.68 15.40
C ILE A 160 2.14 -54.08 16.03
N LEU A 161 3.14 -53.19 15.99
CA LEU A 161 4.46 -53.45 16.58
C LEU A 161 4.37 -53.71 18.09
N GLN A 162 3.53 -52.96 18.82
CA GLN A 162 3.31 -53.18 20.25
C GLN A 162 2.68 -54.56 20.51
N GLN A 163 1.74 -54.98 19.67
CA GLN A 163 1.11 -56.29 19.80
C GLN A 163 2.08 -57.43 19.47
N THR A 164 2.87 -57.31 18.41
CA THR A 164 3.94 -58.26 18.09
C THR A 164 4.95 -58.37 19.22
N LEU A 165 5.40 -57.23 19.78
CA LEU A 165 6.33 -57.21 20.91
C LEU A 165 5.74 -57.92 22.14
N LYS A 166 4.46 -57.75 22.41
CA LYS A 166 3.76 -58.42 23.52
C LYS A 166 3.72 -59.93 23.31
N SER A 167 3.40 -60.39 22.10
CA SER A 167 3.41 -61.82 21.75
C SER A 167 4.81 -62.41 21.88
N SER A 168 5.84 -61.77 21.33
CA SER A 168 7.23 -62.22 21.44
C SER A 168 7.73 -62.26 22.89
N ARG A 169 7.32 -61.31 23.75
CA ARG A 169 7.60 -61.38 25.20
C ARG A 169 6.97 -62.61 25.85
N GLY A 170 5.71 -62.93 25.51
CA GLY A 170 5.03 -64.12 26.01
C GLY A 170 5.72 -65.42 25.57
N GLU A 171 6.17 -65.49 24.32
CA GLU A 171 6.94 -66.63 23.80
C GLU A 171 8.29 -66.79 24.53
N LEU A 172 9.01 -65.68 24.78
CA LEU A 172 10.25 -65.70 25.55
C LEU A 172 10.04 -66.18 26.98
N ASP A 173 8.94 -65.80 27.64
CA ASP A 173 8.60 -66.27 28.97
C ASP A 173 8.33 -67.79 29.00
N ILE A 174 7.67 -68.32 27.97
CA ILE A 174 7.44 -69.77 27.82
C ILE A 174 8.77 -70.50 27.63
N LEU A 175 9.62 -70.03 26.71
CA LEU A 175 10.94 -70.62 26.45
C LEU A 175 11.81 -70.58 27.70
N ARG A 176 11.76 -69.49 28.48
CA ARG A 176 12.48 -69.37 29.74
C ARG A 176 12.01 -70.41 30.76
N LYS A 177 10.70 -70.59 30.92
CA LYS A 177 10.14 -71.64 31.80
C LYS A 177 10.57 -73.04 31.37
N GLN A 178 10.50 -73.34 30.07
CA GLN A 178 10.95 -74.62 29.53
C GLN A 178 12.45 -74.84 29.77
N SER A 179 13.27 -73.81 29.62
CA SER A 179 14.69 -73.86 29.94
C SER A 179 14.91 -74.17 31.42
N ASP A 180 14.20 -73.50 32.32
CA ASP A 180 14.30 -73.71 33.77
C ASP A 180 13.86 -75.15 34.16
N GLU A 181 12.78 -75.66 33.56
CA GLU A 181 12.31 -77.04 33.73
C GLU A 181 13.33 -78.07 33.24
N ASN A 182 13.92 -77.84 32.06
CA ASN A 182 14.96 -78.70 31.52
C ASN A 182 16.21 -78.73 32.41
N VAL A 183 16.61 -77.58 32.98
CA VAL A 183 17.72 -77.51 33.94
C VAL A 183 17.40 -78.32 35.20
N LEU A 184 16.16 -78.28 35.70
CA LEU A 184 15.73 -79.09 36.84
C LEU A 184 15.76 -80.59 36.52
N LEU A 185 15.27 -81.00 35.35
CA LEU A 185 15.32 -82.39 34.89
C LEU A 185 16.76 -82.87 34.77
N TRP A 186 17.63 -82.10 34.12
CA TRP A 186 19.03 -82.44 33.96
C TRP A 186 19.77 -82.56 35.30
N ASN A 187 19.46 -81.69 36.26
CA ASN A 187 20.02 -81.80 37.61
C ASN A 187 19.56 -83.09 38.32
N LYS A 188 18.29 -83.48 38.19
CA LYS A 188 17.78 -84.76 38.74
C LYS A 188 18.49 -85.96 38.11
N GLU A 189 18.57 -86.00 36.78
CA GLU A 189 19.30 -87.06 36.06
C GLU A 189 20.76 -87.13 36.48
N ARG A 190 21.42 -85.98 36.63
CA ARG A 190 22.80 -85.91 37.12
C ARG A 190 22.93 -86.46 38.54
N ASP A 191 21.99 -86.16 39.43
CA ASP A 191 22.03 -86.63 40.81
C ASP A 191 21.71 -88.14 40.91
N GLU A 192 20.81 -88.65 40.07
CA GLU A 192 20.56 -90.10 39.90
C GLU A 192 21.78 -90.83 39.33
N LEU A 193 22.42 -90.27 38.30
CA LEU A 193 23.67 -90.81 37.76
C LEU A 193 24.79 -90.80 38.81
N ARG A 194 24.90 -89.75 39.63
CA ARG A 194 25.84 -89.74 40.76
C ARG A 194 25.54 -90.83 41.76
N LYS A 195 24.26 -91.05 42.08
CA LYS A 195 23.84 -92.12 42.99
C LYS A 195 24.19 -93.50 42.44
N THR A 196 23.82 -93.79 41.19
CA THR A 196 24.14 -95.07 40.53
C THR A 196 25.65 -95.30 40.40
N VAL A 197 26.44 -94.27 40.11
CA VAL A 197 27.90 -94.37 40.11
C VAL A 197 28.44 -94.69 41.51
N ASN A 198 27.92 -94.05 42.55
CA ASN A 198 28.31 -94.37 43.93
C ASN A 198 27.90 -95.79 44.33
N ASP A 199 26.68 -96.22 43.99
CA ASP A 199 26.19 -97.58 44.25
C ASP A 199 27.04 -98.63 43.52
N LEU A 200 27.40 -98.38 42.25
CA LEU A 200 28.31 -99.24 41.49
C LEU A 200 29.74 -99.22 42.04
N GLN A 201 30.21 -98.10 42.58
CA GLN A 201 31.51 -98.04 43.26
C GLN A 201 31.50 -98.86 44.56
N LEU A 202 30.40 -98.83 45.32
CA LEU A 202 30.19 -99.66 46.51
C LEU A 202 30.08 -101.15 46.16
N GLU A 203 29.31 -101.50 45.14
CA GLU A 203 29.24 -102.88 44.62
C GLU A 203 30.59 -103.34 44.09
N ARG A 204 31.36 -102.46 43.45
CA ARG A 204 32.72 -102.77 43.01
C ARG A 204 33.65 -102.96 44.20
N GLN A 205 33.56 -102.16 45.25
CA GLN A 205 34.32 -102.39 46.49
C GLN A 205 33.94 -103.72 47.14
N GLY A 206 32.65 -104.04 47.24
CA GLY A 206 32.17 -105.33 47.76
C GLY A 206 32.54 -106.50 46.85
N SER A 207 32.57 -106.30 45.53
CA SER A 207 33.03 -107.29 44.56
C SER A 207 34.55 -107.44 44.61
N ASP A 208 35.32 -106.37 44.82
CA ASP A 208 36.76 -106.41 45.00
C ASP A 208 37.10 -107.08 46.35
N GLU A 209 36.28 -106.92 47.39
CA GLU A 209 36.35 -107.70 48.64
C GLU A 209 36.00 -109.17 48.44
N LEU A 210 34.94 -109.48 47.67
CA LEU A 210 34.57 -110.85 47.31
C LEU A 210 35.59 -111.50 46.37
N VAL A 211 36.21 -110.74 45.47
CA VAL A 211 37.29 -111.17 44.59
C VAL A 211 38.57 -111.33 45.40
N ALA A 212 38.87 -110.48 46.38
CA ALA A 212 39.96 -110.70 47.33
C ALA A 212 39.71 -111.99 48.15
N ALA A 213 38.50 -112.19 48.67
CA ALA A 213 38.11 -113.41 49.37
C ALA A 213 38.10 -114.64 48.46
N SER A 214 37.71 -114.49 47.19
CA SER A 214 37.71 -115.54 46.18
C SER A 214 39.11 -115.81 45.62
N ILE A 215 40.02 -114.83 45.59
CA ILE A 215 41.44 -115.00 45.28
C ILE A 215 42.13 -115.71 46.45
N ASP A 216 41.76 -115.43 47.70
CA ASP A 216 42.20 -116.20 48.87
C ASP A 216 41.64 -117.63 48.86
N ALA A 217 40.38 -117.83 48.43
CA ALA A 217 39.79 -119.16 48.27
C ALA A 217 40.34 -119.92 47.04
N LEU A 218 40.59 -119.25 45.91
CA LEU A 218 41.18 -119.82 44.69
C LEU A 218 42.68 -120.09 44.84
N ARG A 219 43.38 -119.38 45.74
CA ARG A 219 44.73 -119.77 46.19
C ARG A 219 44.75 -121.12 46.92
N GLN A 220 43.60 -121.60 47.43
CA GLN A 220 43.50 -122.90 48.10
C GLN A 220 43.09 -124.08 47.18
N VAL A 221 42.65 -123.87 45.93
CA VAL A 221 41.99 -124.94 45.12
C VAL A 221 42.65 -125.27 43.75
N VAL A 222 43.81 -124.70 43.42
CA VAL A 222 44.69 -125.20 42.32
C VAL A 222 44.08 -125.05 40.87
N PRO A 223 44.75 -125.44 39.75
CA PRO A 223 45.13 -124.53 38.67
C PRO A 223 44.48 -124.81 37.28
N ALA A 224 44.63 -123.84 36.37
CA ALA A 224 44.63 -123.94 34.90
C ALA A 224 43.31 -124.15 34.13
N VAL A 225 43.36 -123.66 32.87
CA VAL A 225 42.38 -123.72 31.74
C VAL A 225 41.30 -122.63 31.81
N GLY A 226 40.97 -121.82 30.78
CA GLY A 226 41.27 -121.79 29.35
C GLY A 226 40.00 -121.28 28.61
N ASP A 227 40.17 -120.30 27.72
CA ASP A 227 39.32 -119.79 26.61
C ASP A 227 37.77 -119.67 26.73
N VAL A 228 37.19 -118.63 26.07
CA VAL A 228 36.01 -118.73 25.15
C VAL A 228 35.48 -117.33 24.70
N GLU A 229 35.53 -117.17 23.38
CA GLU A 229 34.60 -116.56 22.38
C GLU A 229 34.00 -115.14 22.49
N ALA A 230 34.24 -114.40 21.39
CA ALA A 230 33.56 -113.18 20.97
C ALA A 230 32.21 -113.47 20.25
N LYS A 231 31.18 -112.65 20.52
CA LYS A 231 29.89 -112.64 19.82
C LYS A 231 29.74 -111.39 18.93
N PRO A 232 29.27 -111.48 17.67
CA PRO A 232 29.06 -110.32 16.79
C PRO A 232 27.60 -109.83 16.86
N VAL A 233 27.33 -108.79 17.65
CA VAL A 233 26.08 -107.99 17.62
C VAL A 233 26.28 -106.45 17.46
N PRO A 234 27.43 -105.83 17.10
CA PRO A 234 27.48 -104.36 17.00
C PRO A 234 26.92 -103.74 15.71
N VAL A 235 26.88 -104.49 14.59
CA VAL A 235 26.75 -103.87 13.26
C VAL A 235 25.34 -103.31 12.97
N MET A 236 24.29 -104.00 13.42
CA MET A 236 22.89 -103.59 13.17
C MET A 236 22.51 -102.30 13.92
N ASN A 237 22.99 -102.15 15.17
CA ASN A 237 22.73 -100.95 15.97
C ASN A 237 23.51 -99.73 15.43
N VAL A 238 24.71 -99.94 14.88
CA VAL A 238 25.49 -98.89 14.23
C VAL A 238 24.79 -98.42 12.95
N LEU A 239 24.25 -99.33 12.14
CA LEU A 239 23.50 -99.00 10.92
C LEU A 239 22.18 -98.28 11.22
N LEU A 240 21.43 -98.71 12.25
CA LEU A 240 20.18 -98.04 12.64
C LEU A 240 20.43 -96.60 13.12
N LYS A 241 21.50 -96.39 13.89
CA LYS A 241 21.91 -95.05 14.34
C LYS A 241 22.32 -94.16 13.16
N ALA A 242 23.12 -94.70 12.23
CA ALA A 242 23.53 -93.95 11.03
C ALA A 242 22.34 -93.52 10.16
N LEU A 243 21.30 -94.36 10.05
CA LEU A 243 20.10 -94.07 9.26
C LEU A 243 19.20 -93.01 9.92
N LEU A 244 19.11 -93.02 11.26
CA LEU A 244 18.42 -91.96 12.01
C LEU A 244 19.16 -90.62 11.93
N ASP A 245 20.48 -90.63 12.01
CA ASP A 245 21.32 -89.42 11.85
C ASP A 245 21.19 -88.83 10.43
N GLU A 246 21.14 -89.68 9.39
CA GLU A 246 20.86 -89.28 8.00
C GLU A 246 19.48 -88.63 7.86
N ARG A 247 18.44 -89.21 8.46
CA ARG A 247 17.09 -88.62 8.45
C ARG A 247 17.05 -87.27 9.17
N ALA A 248 17.75 -87.13 10.29
CA ALA A 248 17.84 -85.87 11.00
C ALA A 248 18.57 -84.79 10.17
N LYS A 249 19.63 -85.16 9.46
CA LYS A 249 20.33 -84.27 8.51
C LYS A 249 19.45 -83.87 7.33
N ASN A 250 18.67 -84.80 6.77
CA ASN A 250 17.74 -84.49 5.68
C ASN A 250 16.64 -83.53 6.14
N ALA A 251 16.06 -83.74 7.33
CA ALA A 251 15.10 -82.81 7.91
C ALA A 251 15.70 -81.43 8.23
N GLN A 252 16.98 -81.36 8.58
CA GLN A 252 17.68 -80.08 8.76
C GLN A 252 17.94 -79.38 7.42
N THR A 253 18.22 -80.15 6.36
CA THR A 253 18.43 -79.64 5.00
C THR A 253 17.15 -79.02 4.45
N GLU A 254 16.00 -79.67 4.60
CA GLU A 254 14.69 -79.11 4.23
C GLU A 254 14.40 -77.78 4.95
N LYS A 255 14.71 -77.68 6.25
CA LYS A 255 14.55 -76.41 7.00
C LYS A 255 15.47 -75.30 6.50
N ILE A 256 16.67 -75.65 6.05
CA ILE A 256 17.62 -74.69 5.47
C ILE A 256 17.10 -74.23 4.11
N ASP A 257 16.60 -75.13 3.27
CA ASP A 257 16.03 -74.81 1.96
C ASP A 257 14.81 -73.89 2.09
N ASP A 258 13.91 -74.16 3.03
CA ASP A 258 12.77 -73.27 3.34
C ASP A 258 13.24 -71.88 3.77
N ARG A 259 14.29 -71.80 4.58
CA ARG A 259 14.85 -70.52 5.03
C ARG A 259 15.53 -69.77 3.89
N ILE A 260 16.26 -70.47 3.03
CA ILE A 260 16.86 -69.90 1.81
C ILE A 260 15.76 -69.36 0.90
N GLY A 261 14.68 -70.12 0.68
CA GLY A 261 13.54 -69.68 -0.12
C GLY A 261 12.91 -68.38 0.42
N LYS A 262 12.69 -68.30 1.74
CA LYS A 262 12.19 -67.07 2.38
C LYS A 262 13.14 -65.88 2.22
N LEU A 263 14.45 -66.10 2.37
CA LEU A 263 15.46 -65.05 2.20
C LEU A 263 15.59 -64.58 0.74
N ILE A 264 15.40 -65.47 -0.23
CA ILE A 264 15.38 -65.09 -1.66
C ILE A 264 14.17 -64.21 -1.94
N GLU A 265 12.98 -64.58 -1.44
CA GLU A 265 11.77 -63.79 -1.63
C GLU A 265 11.87 -62.42 -0.93
N GLU A 266 12.43 -62.36 0.27
CA GLU A 266 12.68 -61.11 0.97
C GLU A 266 13.66 -60.21 0.19
N ASN A 267 14.76 -60.76 -0.33
CA ASN A 267 15.68 -60.02 -1.19
C ASN A 267 14.99 -59.50 -2.47
N ARG A 268 14.09 -60.30 -3.07
CA ARG A 268 13.31 -59.90 -4.24
C ARG A 268 12.42 -58.69 -3.91
N ILE A 269 11.69 -58.73 -2.80
CA ILE A 269 10.85 -57.61 -2.34
C ILE A 269 11.69 -56.37 -2.02
N GLN A 270 12.85 -56.54 -1.37
CA GLN A 270 13.76 -55.44 -1.08
C GLN A 270 14.31 -54.79 -2.36
N GLN A 271 14.61 -55.58 -3.39
CA GLN A 271 15.01 -55.05 -4.70
C GLN A 271 13.88 -54.27 -5.38
N GLU A 272 12.64 -54.77 -5.34
CA GLU A 272 11.49 -54.03 -5.87
C GLU A 272 11.28 -52.69 -5.15
N LEU A 273 11.45 -52.66 -3.82
CA LEU A 273 11.38 -51.42 -3.04
C LEU A 273 12.51 -50.44 -3.37
N LEU A 274 13.74 -50.94 -3.58
CA LEU A 274 14.87 -50.11 -4.00
C LEU A 274 14.65 -49.52 -5.39
N ASP A 275 14.10 -50.31 -6.32
CA ASP A 275 13.78 -49.86 -7.67
C ASP A 275 12.67 -48.80 -7.65
N SER A 276 11.61 -48.99 -6.84
CA SER A 276 10.56 -47.98 -6.68
C SER A 276 11.08 -46.69 -6.06
N LEU A 277 11.90 -46.79 -5.00
CA LEU A 277 12.52 -45.62 -4.36
C LEU A 277 13.44 -44.87 -5.33
N THR A 278 14.17 -45.59 -6.18
CA THR A 278 15.04 -44.99 -7.19
C THR A 278 14.23 -44.26 -8.26
N LEU A 279 13.09 -44.82 -8.66
CA LEU A 279 12.16 -44.17 -9.58
C LEU A 279 11.58 -42.89 -8.96
N ASP A 280 11.09 -42.97 -7.72
CA ASP A 280 10.54 -41.83 -6.99
C ASP A 280 11.59 -40.72 -6.83
N ALA A 281 12.82 -41.05 -6.44
CA ALA A 281 13.92 -40.10 -6.33
C ALA A 281 14.18 -39.36 -7.66
N ARG A 282 14.16 -40.07 -8.80
CA ARG A 282 14.29 -39.45 -10.12
C ARG A 282 13.13 -38.52 -10.44
N THR A 283 11.90 -38.89 -10.08
CA THR A 283 10.74 -38.02 -10.30
C THR A 283 10.81 -36.76 -9.44
N PHE A 284 11.22 -36.87 -8.18
CA PHE A 284 11.42 -35.70 -7.31
C PHE A 284 12.54 -34.81 -7.82
N GLU A 285 13.64 -35.37 -8.32
CA GLU A 285 14.73 -34.58 -8.92
C GLU A 285 14.25 -33.82 -10.18
N ALA A 286 13.45 -34.46 -11.04
CA ALA A 286 12.88 -33.80 -12.22
C ALA A 286 11.89 -32.68 -11.84
N GLN A 287 11.06 -32.91 -10.82
CA GLN A 287 10.15 -31.91 -10.28
C GLN A 287 10.90 -30.74 -9.66
N ALA A 288 11.96 -31.00 -8.89
CA ALA A 288 12.81 -29.98 -8.30
C ALA A 288 13.48 -29.12 -9.37
N LYS A 289 14.07 -29.72 -10.42
CA LYS A 289 14.64 -28.99 -11.57
C LYS A 289 13.61 -28.11 -12.25
N THR A 290 12.40 -28.63 -12.46
CA THR A 290 11.30 -27.86 -13.08
C THR A 290 10.87 -26.69 -12.19
N ALA A 291 10.79 -26.89 -10.88
CA ALA A 291 10.45 -25.84 -9.92
C ALA A 291 11.55 -24.75 -9.88
N THR A 292 12.83 -25.14 -9.90
CA THR A 292 13.95 -24.20 -9.95
C THR A 292 13.93 -23.38 -11.24
N LEU A 293 13.65 -23.98 -12.39
CA LEU A 293 13.54 -23.25 -13.66
C LEU A 293 12.41 -22.21 -13.61
N LYS A 294 11.22 -22.61 -13.11
CA LYS A 294 10.09 -21.68 -12.95
C LYS A 294 10.41 -20.54 -11.98
N LEU A 295 11.10 -20.82 -10.87
CA LEU A 295 11.51 -19.81 -9.91
C LEU A 295 12.52 -18.83 -10.55
N ASN A 296 13.47 -19.33 -11.33
CA ASN A 296 14.43 -18.46 -12.02
C ASN A 296 13.71 -17.55 -13.04
N GLU A 297 12.76 -18.08 -13.81
CA GLU A 297 11.95 -17.28 -14.74
C GLU A 297 11.13 -16.19 -14.04
N THR A 298 10.54 -16.49 -12.87
CA THR A 298 9.78 -15.49 -12.11
C THR A 298 10.69 -14.43 -11.49
N VAL A 299 11.86 -14.82 -10.99
CA VAL A 299 12.87 -13.89 -10.47
C VAL A 299 13.40 -12.99 -11.58
N GLU A 300 13.73 -13.52 -12.77
CA GLU A 300 14.17 -12.70 -13.90
C GLU A 300 13.12 -11.68 -14.34
N LYS A 301 11.84 -12.08 -14.41
CA LYS A 301 10.74 -11.15 -14.70
C LYS A 301 10.60 -10.07 -13.64
N ALA A 302 10.65 -10.44 -12.36
CA ALA A 302 10.55 -9.49 -11.26
C ALA A 302 11.71 -8.49 -11.25
N VAL A 303 12.93 -8.94 -11.53
CA VAL A 303 14.12 -8.08 -11.64
C VAL A 303 14.00 -7.13 -12.83
N ALA A 304 13.55 -7.62 -13.99
CA ALA A 304 13.34 -6.79 -15.17
C ALA A 304 12.29 -5.69 -14.92
N GLN A 305 11.18 -6.04 -14.27
CA GLN A 305 10.13 -5.10 -13.93
C GLN A 305 10.61 -4.06 -12.90
N ALA A 306 11.26 -4.49 -11.82
CA ALA A 306 11.80 -3.58 -10.81
C ALA A 306 12.82 -2.60 -11.41
N LYS A 307 13.61 -3.04 -12.40
CA LYS A 307 14.54 -2.17 -13.13
C LYS A 307 13.79 -1.12 -13.97
N ALA A 308 12.76 -1.54 -14.72
CA ALA A 308 11.95 -0.62 -15.53
C ALA A 308 11.24 0.43 -14.65
N ASP A 309 10.64 0.01 -13.54
CA ASP A 309 9.98 0.90 -12.58
C ASP A 309 10.96 1.88 -11.93
N GLY A 310 12.17 1.41 -11.62
CA GLY A 310 13.27 2.22 -11.09
C GLY A 310 13.74 3.29 -12.10
N GLU A 311 13.88 2.93 -13.38
CA GLU A 311 14.25 3.87 -14.44
C GLU A 311 13.16 4.92 -14.67
N LEU A 312 11.88 4.52 -14.66
CA LEU A 312 10.75 5.43 -14.82
C LEU A 312 10.63 6.41 -13.64
N SER A 313 10.83 5.90 -12.42
CA SER A 313 10.88 6.72 -11.21
C SER A 313 12.04 7.72 -11.25
N LYS A 314 13.23 7.29 -11.69
CA LYS A 314 14.40 8.16 -11.86
C LYS A 314 14.15 9.26 -12.89
N ALA A 315 13.54 8.93 -14.03
CA ALA A 315 13.20 9.91 -15.06
C ALA A 315 12.21 10.96 -14.51
N THR A 316 11.18 10.51 -13.80
CA THR A 316 10.16 11.40 -13.20
C THR A 316 10.77 12.32 -12.14
N LEU A 317 11.66 11.80 -11.29
CA LEU A 317 12.37 12.61 -10.30
C LEU A 317 13.32 13.62 -10.94
N SER A 318 13.99 13.24 -12.02
CA SER A 318 14.85 14.14 -12.80
C SER A 318 14.05 15.30 -13.40
N GLU A 319 12.88 15.02 -13.98
CA GLU A 319 12.00 16.06 -14.54
C GLU A 319 11.50 17.03 -13.45
N LYS A 320 11.15 16.51 -12.27
CA LYS A 320 10.76 17.34 -11.12
C LYS A 320 11.89 18.22 -10.61
N LEU A 321 13.11 17.69 -10.56
CA LEU A 321 14.31 18.45 -10.18
C LEU A 321 14.57 19.58 -11.16
N GLU A 322 14.53 19.31 -12.47
CA GLU A 322 14.74 20.32 -13.51
C GLU A 322 13.70 21.45 -13.42
N LYS A 323 12.42 21.10 -13.21
CA LYS A 323 11.36 22.10 -12.97
C LYS A 323 11.63 22.96 -11.73
N LEU A 324 12.00 22.34 -10.61
CA LEU A 324 12.29 23.07 -9.37
C LEU A 324 13.54 23.96 -9.50
N GLU A 325 14.56 23.51 -10.23
CA GLU A 325 15.75 24.31 -10.52
C GLU A 325 15.40 25.52 -11.40
N ALA A 326 14.57 25.32 -12.44
CA ALA A 326 14.08 26.42 -13.28
C ALA A 326 13.26 27.45 -12.48
N ASP A 327 12.34 26.98 -11.63
CA ASP A 327 11.54 27.83 -10.76
C ASP A 327 12.40 28.63 -9.77
N ASN A 328 13.38 27.96 -9.14
CA ASN A 328 14.33 28.62 -8.24
C ASN A 328 15.19 29.66 -8.99
N GLY A 329 15.64 29.34 -10.20
CA GLY A 329 16.37 30.28 -11.05
C GLY A 329 15.56 31.53 -11.37
N SER A 330 14.29 31.35 -11.75
CA SER A 330 13.34 32.43 -12.00
C SER A 330 13.12 33.29 -10.75
N LEU A 331 12.88 32.68 -9.59
CA LEU A 331 12.74 33.36 -8.30
C LEU A 331 13.98 34.18 -7.94
N MET A 332 15.18 33.59 -8.08
CA MET A 332 16.45 34.29 -7.83
C MET A 332 16.64 35.47 -8.77
N GLN A 333 16.29 35.33 -10.05
CA GLN A 333 16.38 36.40 -11.04
C GLN A 333 15.37 37.52 -10.77
N GLN A 334 14.15 37.19 -10.31
CA GLN A 334 13.16 38.15 -9.84
C GLN A 334 13.64 38.90 -8.59
N MET A 335 14.28 38.21 -7.64
CA MET A 335 14.86 38.85 -6.46
C MET A 335 15.98 39.82 -6.81
N ALA A 336 16.88 39.42 -7.71
CA ALA A 336 18.01 40.24 -8.15
C ALA A 336 17.54 41.50 -8.90
N SER A 337 16.50 41.37 -9.73
CA SER A 337 15.96 42.49 -10.51
C SER A 337 15.09 43.44 -9.68
N ALA A 338 14.39 42.95 -8.64
CA ALA A 338 13.48 43.77 -7.84
C ALA A 338 14.10 44.45 -6.61
N LYS A 339 15.35 44.11 -6.19
CA LYS A 339 15.92 44.52 -4.87
C LYS A 339 14.96 44.26 -3.68
N LYS A 340 14.03 43.32 -3.84
CA LYS A 340 13.05 42.95 -2.82
C LYS A 340 13.48 41.65 -2.16
N VAL A 341 13.41 41.64 -0.84
CA VAL A 341 13.63 40.45 0.00
C VAL A 341 12.63 39.36 -0.42
N ALA A 342 13.08 38.10 -0.50
CA ALA A 342 12.23 36.95 -0.78
C ALA A 342 10.96 36.99 0.08
N PHE A 343 9.81 37.24 -0.54
CA PHE A 343 8.52 37.03 0.11
C PHE A 343 8.02 35.67 -0.34
N VAL A 344 8.10 34.68 0.55
CA VAL A 344 7.41 33.41 0.34
C VAL A 344 5.92 33.71 0.44
N ALA A 345 5.15 33.39 -0.61
CA ALA A 345 3.72 33.62 -0.61
C ALA A 345 3.09 32.95 0.62
N PRO A 346 2.16 33.61 1.35
CA PRO A 346 1.52 33.04 2.53
C PRO A 346 0.90 31.65 2.26
N GLU A 347 0.37 31.43 1.06
CA GLU A 347 -0.16 30.16 0.59
C GLU A 347 0.90 29.05 0.57
N ARG A 348 2.14 29.37 0.17
CA ARG A 348 3.24 28.41 0.14
C ARG A 348 3.75 28.10 1.54
N VAL A 349 3.72 29.06 2.46
CA VAL A 349 3.99 28.85 3.88
C VAL A 349 2.89 28.00 4.52
N ALA A 350 1.63 28.27 4.20
CA ALA A 350 0.49 27.49 4.68
C ALA A 350 0.59 26.03 4.21
N ASN A 351 0.86 25.80 2.92
CA ASN A 351 1.03 24.44 2.39
C ASN A 351 2.24 23.72 3.01
N LEU A 352 3.36 24.42 3.25
CA LEU A 352 4.52 23.85 3.94
C LEU A 352 4.20 23.48 5.40
N LEU A 353 3.42 24.33 6.08
CA LEU A 353 2.97 24.06 7.44
C LEU A 353 1.99 22.89 7.46
N ASP A 354 1.03 22.82 6.53
CA ASP A 354 0.06 21.73 6.42
C ASP A 354 0.75 20.39 6.13
N ASP A 355 1.73 20.37 5.22
CA ASP A 355 2.56 19.19 4.93
C ASP A 355 3.39 18.77 6.16
N PHE A 356 3.95 19.75 6.87
CA PHE A 356 4.71 19.50 8.10
C PHE A 356 3.82 18.94 9.21
N TYR A 357 2.62 19.50 9.39
CA TYR A 357 1.60 19.02 10.33
C TYR A 357 1.11 17.62 9.95
N GLY A 358 0.87 17.36 8.67
CA GLY A 358 0.49 16.04 8.16
C GLY A 358 1.55 14.98 8.45
N LYS A 359 2.83 15.30 8.21
CA LYS A 359 3.96 14.42 8.53
C LYS A 359 4.13 14.20 10.03
N LEU A 360 3.98 15.24 10.84
CA LEU A 360 4.03 15.13 12.30
C LEU A 360 2.90 14.25 12.84
N ARG A 361 1.66 14.46 12.38
CA ARG A 361 0.49 13.69 12.83
C ARG A 361 0.56 12.23 12.41
N THR A 362 1.11 11.96 11.23
CA THR A 362 1.26 10.58 10.72
C THR A 362 2.30 9.79 11.53
N ASN A 363 3.42 10.44 11.89
CA ASN A 363 4.53 9.78 12.59
C ASN A 363 4.37 9.78 14.13
N LEU A 364 3.77 10.82 14.70
CA LEU A 364 3.52 10.98 16.13
C LEU A 364 2.02 10.84 16.41
N LYS A 365 1.53 9.59 16.48
CA LYS A 365 0.14 9.27 16.83
C LYS A 365 -0.11 9.54 18.32
N GLY A 366 -0.26 10.80 18.68
CA GLY A 366 -0.40 11.29 20.04
C GLY A 366 -0.18 12.79 20.19
N LEU A 367 0.36 13.46 19.16
CA LEU A 367 0.47 14.91 19.07
C LEU A 367 -0.77 15.49 18.38
N ASP A 368 -1.56 16.30 19.09
CA ASP A 368 -2.64 17.12 18.53
C ASP A 368 -2.25 18.60 18.69
N VAL A 369 -2.14 19.32 17.57
CA VAL A 369 -1.80 20.75 17.57
C VAL A 369 -3.04 21.51 17.13
N ARG A 370 -3.52 22.39 18.01
CA ARG A 370 -4.61 23.34 17.75
C ARG A 370 -4.08 24.76 17.91
N ASP A 371 -4.82 25.75 17.41
CA ASP A 371 -4.44 27.18 17.34
C ASP A 371 -3.86 27.79 18.63
N SER A 372 -4.05 27.19 19.80
CA SER A 372 -3.48 27.68 21.08
C SER A 372 -3.08 26.57 22.05
N GLU A 373 -3.07 25.32 21.62
CA GLU A 373 -2.87 24.16 22.50
C GLU A 373 -2.12 23.05 21.76
N VAL A 374 -1.00 22.61 22.33
CA VAL A 374 -0.29 21.42 21.89
C VAL A 374 -0.54 20.33 22.91
N ARG A 375 -1.22 19.26 22.50
CA ARG A 375 -1.49 18.08 23.32
C ARG A 375 -0.58 16.97 22.88
N LEU A 376 0.17 16.39 23.82
CA LEU A 376 1.05 15.26 23.55
C LEU A 376 0.72 14.11 24.50
N LYS A 377 0.27 12.99 23.96
CA LYS A 377 0.16 11.74 24.71
C LYS A 377 1.56 11.16 24.93
N VAL A 378 1.96 11.04 26.20
CA VAL A 378 3.27 10.49 26.59
C VAL A 378 3.11 9.39 27.63
N GLY A 379 3.93 8.34 27.51
CA GLY A 379 4.10 7.34 28.55
C GLY A 379 5.22 7.77 29.48
N PHE A 380 4.96 7.84 30.79
CA PHE A 380 6.03 8.07 31.76
C PHE A 380 6.66 6.72 32.10
N ALA A 381 7.94 6.55 31.76
CA ALA A 381 8.69 5.34 32.08
C ALA A 381 9.87 5.71 32.98
N SER A 382 9.92 5.10 34.16
CA SER A 382 11.10 5.11 35.01
C SER A 382 11.95 3.90 34.65
N LEU A 383 13.00 4.11 33.86
CA LEU A 383 13.99 3.08 33.55
C LEU A 383 15.12 3.18 34.57
N GLY A 384 14.95 2.50 35.72
CA GLY A 384 16.03 2.40 36.70
C GLY A 384 15.63 1.60 37.94
N THR A 385 16.44 0.59 38.27
CA THR A 385 16.47 -0.05 39.59
C THR A 385 17.33 0.79 40.54
N GLU A 386 16.66 1.36 41.53
CA GLU A 386 17.15 1.82 42.85
C GLU A 386 18.35 2.77 43.02
N SER A 387 19.08 3.22 41.97
CA SER A 387 20.14 4.23 42.23
C SER A 387 20.40 5.29 41.15
N ASP A 388 19.94 5.10 39.90
CA ASP A 388 19.96 6.17 38.88
C ASP A 388 18.59 6.24 38.19
N SER A 389 17.68 6.99 38.79
CA SER A 389 16.33 7.21 38.25
C SER A 389 16.35 8.25 37.12
N GLN A 390 16.74 7.83 35.92
CA GLN A 390 16.42 8.57 34.71
C GLN A 390 14.93 8.42 34.40
N SER A 391 14.14 9.40 34.85
CA SER A 391 12.74 9.54 34.43
C SER A 391 12.70 10.02 32.98
N GLY A 392 12.14 9.20 32.10
CA GLY A 392 11.97 9.51 30.68
C GLY A 392 10.50 9.55 30.30
N PHE A 393 10.19 10.27 29.23
CA PHE A 393 8.90 10.20 28.56
C PHE A 393 9.04 9.46 27.23
N VAL A 394 8.10 8.58 26.93
CA VAL A 394 8.03 7.79 25.70
C VAL A 394 6.89 8.32 24.85
N ILE A 395 7.19 8.76 23.63
CA ILE A 395 6.17 9.23 22.67
C ILE A 395 5.76 8.04 21.79
N PRO A 396 4.46 7.70 21.70
CA PRO A 396 4.00 6.59 20.87
C PRO A 396 4.16 6.91 19.37
N THR A 397 4.68 5.93 18.63
CA THR A 397 4.79 6.01 17.16
C THR A 397 3.60 5.33 16.48
N ALA A 398 3.53 5.41 15.15
CA ALA A 398 2.44 4.85 14.36
C ALA A 398 2.20 3.34 14.57
N GLY A 399 3.24 2.60 14.98
CA GLY A 399 3.21 1.15 15.20
C GLY A 399 2.64 0.67 16.54
N ASN A 400 2.37 1.57 17.50
CA ASN A 400 1.89 1.16 18.82
C ASN A 400 0.39 0.75 18.79
N THR A 401 0.04 -0.33 19.49
CA THR A 401 -1.34 -0.86 19.61
C THR A 401 -2.28 0.14 20.30
N ALA A 402 -3.60 0.03 20.07
CA ALA A 402 -4.60 0.94 20.62
C ALA A 402 -4.62 0.95 22.16
N GLU A 403 -4.41 -0.22 22.78
CA GLU A 403 -4.39 -0.40 24.24
C GLU A 403 -3.28 0.44 24.92
N ILE A 404 -2.10 0.54 24.30
CA ILE A 404 -0.99 1.33 24.84
C ILE A 404 -1.30 2.83 24.76
N LYS A 405 -2.15 3.28 23.83
CA LYS A 405 -2.45 4.70 23.59
C LYS A 405 -3.50 5.28 24.54
N ASP A 406 -4.35 4.41 25.10
CA ASP A 406 -5.39 4.80 26.05
C ASP A 406 -4.86 4.87 27.49
N SER A 407 -3.74 4.21 27.78
CA SER A 407 -3.06 4.24 29.08
C SER A 407 -2.01 5.36 29.23
N LEU A 408 -1.82 6.24 28.24
CA LEU A 408 -0.81 7.31 28.28
C LEU A 408 -1.35 8.58 28.94
N GLY A 409 -0.48 9.29 29.65
CA GLY A 409 -0.78 10.61 30.18
C GLY A 409 -0.84 11.66 29.06
N GLU A 410 -1.75 12.63 29.18
CA GLU A 410 -1.85 13.75 28.25
C GLU A 410 -1.11 14.97 28.82
N LEU A 411 -0.06 15.42 28.13
CA LEU A 411 0.59 16.69 28.42
C LEU A 411 -0.07 17.77 27.56
N VAL A 412 -0.61 18.79 28.22
CA VAL A 412 -1.27 19.92 27.56
C VAL A 412 -0.43 21.18 27.72
N LEU A 413 0.16 21.65 26.63
CA LEU A 413 0.90 22.91 26.56
C LEU A 413 -0.01 23.98 25.96
N ARG A 414 -0.41 24.97 26.76
CA ARG A 414 -1.19 26.11 26.30
C ARG A 414 -0.26 27.24 25.93
N LEU A 415 -0.23 27.60 24.65
CA LEU A 415 0.55 28.72 24.15
C LEU A 415 -0.28 29.99 24.32
N GLY A 416 -0.31 30.53 25.54
CA GLY A 416 -0.99 31.78 25.86
C GLY A 416 -0.22 33.00 25.34
N ARG A 417 -0.94 34.01 24.83
CA ARG A 417 -0.39 35.33 24.45
C ARG A 417 -0.07 36.26 25.64
N ASN A 418 -0.17 35.79 26.88
CA ASN A 418 -0.25 36.68 28.05
C ASN A 418 1.08 37.05 28.74
N ASP A 419 2.24 36.59 28.27
CA ASP A 419 3.52 36.90 28.95
C ASP A 419 4.47 37.83 28.15
N ILE A 420 4.02 38.46 27.05
CA ILE A 420 4.87 39.40 26.26
C ILE A 420 4.66 40.88 26.67
N ILE A 421 3.89 41.17 27.72
CA ILE A 421 3.83 42.53 28.28
C ILE A 421 4.03 42.45 29.79
N GLN A 422 5.28 42.38 30.22
CA GLN A 422 5.80 43.11 31.39
C GLN A 422 7.33 42.99 31.47
N LYS A 423 8.03 43.89 30.79
CA LYS A 423 8.99 44.82 31.40
C LYS A 423 9.32 45.95 30.42
#